data_AF-A0A660LGW5-F1
#
_entry.id   AF-A0A660LGW5-F1
#
_cell.length_a   1.000
_cell.length_b   1.000
_cell.length_c   1.000
_cell.angle_alpha   90.00
_cell.angle_beta   90.00
_cell.angle_gamma   90.00
#
_symmetry.space_group_name_H-M   'P 1'
#
loop_
_entity.id
_entity.type
_entity.pdbx_description
1 polymer ?
#
loop_
_entity_poly.entity_id
_entity_poly.type
_entity_poly.pdbx_seq_one_letter_code
_entity_poly.pdbx_strand_id
1 'polypeptide(L)' 'MDLEERTLDDTIARTCSVCGAKLTSAEIKDAREAGGPFLCSVHAAEVAPADEIATDIEPS' A
#
# COMPACT_ATOMS: atom_id res chain seq x y z
N MET A 1 -4.59 35.82 5.03
CA MET A 1 -3.49 34.91 4.71
C MET A 1 -3.99 34.01 3.60
N ASP A 2 -3.30 34.00 2.45
CA ASP A 2 -3.60 33.11 1.32
C ASP A 2 -3.11 31.72 1.71
N LEU A 3 -4.04 30.83 2.04
CA LEU A 3 -3.73 29.46 2.46
C LEU A 3 -3.69 28.62 1.19
N GLU A 4 -2.58 28.71 0.46
CA GLU A 4 -2.28 27.85 -0.67
C GLU A 4 -2.46 26.39 -0.23
N GLU A 5 -3.59 25.81 -0.64
CA GLU A 5 -3.97 24.42 -0.47
C GLU A 5 -3.03 23.55 -1.31
N ARG A 6 -1.80 23.40 -0.80
CA ARG A 6 -0.78 22.52 -1.35
C ARG A 6 -1.38 21.13 -1.42
N THR A 7 -1.58 20.65 -2.64
CA THR A 7 -2.08 19.34 -3.08
C THR A 7 -1.16 18.18 -2.66
N LEU A 8 -0.73 18.18 -1.40
CA LEU A 8 0.20 17.22 -0.81
C LEU A 8 -0.41 15.80 -0.77
N ASP A 9 -1.72 15.68 -0.93
CA ASP A 9 -2.47 14.45 -0.69
C ASP A 9 -2.35 13.43 -1.84
N ASP A 10 -2.24 13.88 -3.10
CA ASP A 10 -2.32 12.98 -4.26
C ASP A 10 -1.02 12.20 -4.53
N THR A 11 0.10 12.65 -3.93
CA THR A 11 1.42 12.02 -4.14
C THR A 11 1.75 11.00 -3.04
N ILE A 12 1.18 11.15 -1.84
CA ILE A 12 1.46 10.25 -0.70
C ILE A 12 0.95 8.84 -0.98
N ALA A 13 -0.19 8.71 -1.68
CA ALA A 13 -0.76 7.43 -2.10
C ALA A 13 0.06 6.69 -3.19
N ARG A 14 1.21 7.23 -3.60
CA ARG A 14 2.06 6.69 -4.68
C ARG A 14 3.52 6.55 -4.25
N THR A 15 3.79 6.63 -2.95
CA THR A 15 5.14 6.50 -2.39
C THR A 15 5.20 5.35 -1.41
N CYS A 16 6.35 4.68 -1.38
CA CYS A 16 6.62 3.60 -0.44
C CYS A 16 6.56 4.14 0.99
N SER A 17 5.75 3.52 1.85
CA SER A 17 5.61 3.91 3.26
C SER A 17 6.89 3.69 4.09
N VAL A 18 7.85 2.91 3.59
CA VAL A 18 9.10 2.58 4.29
C VAL A 18 10.22 3.54 3.89
N CYS A 19 10.49 3.67 2.58
CA CYS A 19 11.61 4.45 2.08
C CYS A 19 11.23 5.75 1.37
N GLY A 20 9.94 6.03 1.18
CA GLY A 20 9.45 7.22 0.48
C GLY A 20 9.69 7.21 -1.03
N ALA A 21 10.17 6.11 -1.61
CA ALA A 21 10.40 5.99 -3.05
C ALA A 21 9.08 6.07 -3.83
N LYS A 22 9.07 6.75 -4.98
CA LYS A 22 7.90 6.75 -5.88
C LYS A 22 7.68 5.34 -6.42
N LEU A 23 6.46 4.84 -6.23
CA LEU A 23 6.02 3.55 -6.72
C LEU A 23 5.61 3.65 -8.18
N THR A 24 5.88 2.57 -8.90
CA THR A 24 5.37 2.36 -10.24
C THR A 24 3.89 1.94 -10.18
N SER A 25 3.19 2.09 -11.30
CA SER A 25 1.79 1.64 -11.42
C SER A 25 1.62 0.16 -11.08
N ALA A 26 2.64 -0.67 -11.36
CA ALA A 26 2.63 -2.09 -11.03
C ALA A 26 2.67 -2.32 -9.51
N GLU A 27 3.59 -1.65 -8.81
CA GLU A 27 3.73 -1.76 -7.34
C GLU A 27 2.50 -1.21 -6.59
N ILE A 28 1.89 -0.13 -7.11
CA ILE A 28 0.63 0.40 -6.58
C ILE A 28 -0.50 -0.62 -6.74
N LYS A 29 -0.60 -1.26 -7.91
CA LYS A 29 -1.63 -2.26 -8.17
C LYS A 29 -1.47 -3.47 -7.24
N ASP A 30 -0.24 -3.97 -7.13
CA ASP A 30 0.11 -5.12 -6.29
C ASP A 30 -0.21 -4.87 -4.81
N ALA A 31 0.22 -3.72 -4.26
CA ALA A 31 -0.10 -3.36 -2.87
C ALA A 31 -1.61 -3.22 -2.62
N ARG A 32 -2.36 -2.71 -3.61
CA ARG A 32 -3.82 -2.56 -3.53
C ARG A 32 -4.55 -3.90 -3.64
N GLU A 33 -4.02 -4.84 -4.42
CA GLU A 33 -4.52 -6.20 -4.55
C GLU A 33 -4.20 -7.03 -3.29
N ALA A 34 -3.02 -6.83 -2.69
CA ALA A 34 -2.64 -7.41 -1.41
C ALA A 34 -3.43 -6.82 -0.22
N GLY A 35 -4.13 -5.69 -0.42
CA GLY A 35 -4.87 -4.99 0.64
C GLY A 35 -3.96 -4.38 1.72
N GLY A 36 -2.68 -4.15 1.40
CA GLY A 36 -1.64 -3.74 2.33
C GLY A 36 -1.13 -2.31 2.09
N PRO A 37 -0.10 -1.88 2.86
CA PRO A 37 0.54 -0.59 2.63
C PRO A 37 1.22 -0.55 1.25
N PHE A 38 1.31 0.65 0.70
CA PHE A 38 2.05 0.92 -0.54
C PHE A 38 3.54 0.70 -0.32
N LEU A 39 4.07 -0.40 -0.83
CA LEU A 39 5.48 -0.80 -0.70
C LEU A 39 6.12 -0.96 -2.08
N CYS A 40 7.39 -0.58 -2.19
CA CYS A 40 8.13 -0.88 -3.41
C CYS A 40 8.44 -2.37 -3.46
N SER A 41 8.68 -2.91 -4.64
CA SER A 41 9.02 -4.31 -4.92
C SER A 41 10.03 -4.92 -3.94
N VAL A 42 11.01 -4.13 -3.46
CA VAL A 42 11.98 -4.56 -2.44
C VAL A 42 11.29 -4.83 -1.09
N HIS A 43 10.58 -3.85 -0.55
CA HIS A 43 9.92 -3.97 0.77
C HIS A 43 8.64 -4.81 0.70
N ALA A 44 7.98 -4.86 -0.46
CA ALA A 44 6.84 -5.74 -0.71
C ALA A 44 7.26 -7.21 -0.63
N ALA A 45 8.44 -7.56 -1.15
CA ALA A 45 8.98 -8.92 -1.03
C ALA A 45 9.34 -9.32 0.42
N GLU A 46 9.61 -8.35 1.29
CA GLU A 46 9.87 -8.60 2.73
C GLU A 46 8.57 -8.78 3.53
N VAL A 47 7.47 -8.16 3.07
CA VAL A 47 6.13 -8.33 3.62
C VAL A 47 5.45 -9.47 2.86
N ALA A 48 5.89 -10.71 3.13
CA ALA A 48 5.17 -11.88 2.64
C ALA A 48 3.69 -11.80 3.05
N PRO A 49 2.73 -12.11 2.16
CA PRO A 49 1.32 -12.08 2.52
C PRO A 49 1.12 -13.10 3.64
N ALA A 50 0.56 -12.66 4.76
CA ALA A 50 -0.05 -13.55 5.74
C ALA A 50 -1.33 -14.12 5.09
N ASP A 51 -1.15 -15.03 4.14
CA ASP A 51 -2.21 -15.90 3.63
C ASP A 51 -2.49 -16.94 4.70
N GLU A 52 -3.11 -16.54 5.82
CA GLU A 52 -3.62 -17.48 6.82
C GLU A 52 -5.00 -17.03 7.34
N ILE A 53 -6.01 -17.57 6.64
CA ILE A 53 -7.28 -18.10 7.16
C ILE A 53 -8.39 -17.14 7.60
N ALA A 54 -9.06 -16.51 6.64
CA ALA A 54 -10.52 -16.30 6.75
C ALA A 54 -11.27 -17.59 6.33
N THR A 55 -11.09 -18.68 7.08
CA THR A 55 -12.06 -19.79 7.07
C THR A 55 -13.04 -19.59 8.22
N ASP A 56 -13.99 -18.68 8.03
CA ASP A 56 -15.24 -18.68 8.77
C ASP A 56 -16.06 -19.91 8.33
N ILE A 57 -15.72 -21.08 8.87
CA ILE A 57 -16.55 -22.29 8.78
C ILE A 57 -16.75 -22.82 10.19
N GLU A 58 -17.73 -22.26 10.90
CA GLU A 58 -18.51 -23.02 11.88
C GLU A 58 -19.99 -22.59 11.77
N PRO A 59 -20.80 -23.22 10.88
CA PRO A 59 -22.23 -23.21 11.05
C PRO A 59 -22.59 -24.05 12.28
N SER A 60 -23.02 -23.40 13.36
CA SER A 60 -23.68 -24.05 14.51
C SER A 60 -25.11 -24.47 14.19
#